data_AF-A0AAD6F1C8-F1
#
_entry.id   AF-A0AAD6F1C8-F1
#
_cell.length_a   1.000
_cell.length_b   1.000
_cell.length_c   1.000
_cell.angle_alpha   90.00
_cell.angle_beta   90.00
_cell.angle_gamma   90.00
#
_symmetry.space_group_name_H-M   'P 1'
#
loop_
_entity.id
_entity.type
_entity.pdbx_description
1 polymer ?
#
loop_
_entity_poly.entity_id
_entity_poly.type
_entity_poly.pdbx_seq_one_letter_code
_entity_poly.pdbx_strand_id
1 'polypeptide(L)'
;MGTRTRNGSHPNKRKRKHEKQPSFTEFPKRPRTCNKPVGGNDVGQQRMNEKRETRIDKNEINVSAKRSRTGYYACEIDFLDLLPDDLVLLILCKLSASADSLSDIVNARLVCKRFNELGQHSWVLAKASIKSLSLKPKVWSDSAHCFFKMCAEAGNLEACYILGMIYFYCLNNRRSGAAYMAKAAMGSHASALYSLAIIQFNGSGGSKADKDLRAGVTLCARAAYLGHVDALRELGHCLQDGYGIRPQVNEGRRLLCKANELEIAYFLTHHRHVEFVQKVLNGNCQVTRQFVFSPEPHPANQFLVEWFASRERNGEAREKEGVRSCSHVNCGRVETRRHEFRRCSVCGKATYCSRGCQAIDWKKVHRHECVPTGAGAPLVGGAVQMGGLAGVAV
;
A
#
# COMPACT_ATOMS: atom_id res chain seq x y z
N MET A 1 65.79 23.66 -31.02
CA MET A 1 65.70 22.18 -31.00
C MET A 1 65.34 21.78 -29.57
N GLY A 2 64.10 21.39 -29.29
CA GLY A 2 63.70 19.98 -29.22
C GLY A 2 63.54 19.56 -27.75
N THR A 3 62.35 19.71 -27.16
CA THR A 3 61.38 18.63 -26.82
C THR A 3 61.63 17.84 -25.52
N ARG A 4 60.50 17.64 -24.79
CA ARG A 4 60.11 16.50 -23.93
C ARG A 4 60.64 16.46 -22.49
N THR A 5 59.81 16.72 -21.47
CA THR A 5 58.75 15.90 -20.80
C THR A 5 59.24 15.01 -19.65
N ARG A 6 58.40 15.01 -18.59
CA ARG A 6 58.13 13.99 -17.55
C ARG A 6 58.81 14.13 -16.17
N ASN A 7 57.94 14.46 -15.20
CA ASN A 7 57.63 13.74 -13.96
C ASN A 7 58.75 13.14 -13.10
N GLY A 8 58.84 13.65 -11.86
CA GLY A 8 58.43 12.88 -10.68
C GLY A 8 59.50 12.62 -9.61
N SER A 9 59.22 13.05 -8.37
CA SER A 9 59.65 12.52 -7.05
C SER A 9 59.56 13.68 -6.03
N HIS A 10 59.05 13.61 -4.80
CA HIS A 10 58.60 12.58 -3.86
C HIS A 10 57.94 13.35 -2.65
N PRO A 11 57.66 12.76 -1.49
CA PRO A 11 56.48 11.98 -1.09
C PRO A 11 55.62 12.71 -0.03
N ASN A 12 54.35 12.31 0.19
CA ASN A 12 53.78 12.52 1.52
C ASN A 12 52.82 11.42 1.96
N LYS A 13 52.95 11.14 3.25
CA LYS A 13 52.67 9.91 3.96
C LYS A 13 51.20 9.52 4.00
N ARG A 14 50.99 8.21 3.81
CA ARG A 14 49.80 7.44 4.13
C ARG A 14 49.32 7.71 5.56
N LYS A 15 48.07 8.13 5.71
CA LYS A 15 47.22 7.74 6.86
C LYS A 15 46.04 6.95 6.30
N ARG A 16 46.14 5.63 6.35
CA ARG A 16 45.00 4.72 6.15
C ARG A 16 44.06 4.91 7.33
N LYS A 17 42.93 5.61 7.12
CA LYS A 17 41.77 5.45 7.99
C LYS A 17 41.05 4.20 7.51
N HIS A 18 40.99 3.18 8.36
CA HIS A 18 40.08 2.06 8.20
C HIS A 18 38.65 2.59 8.26
N GLU A 19 37.98 2.63 7.12
CA GLU A 19 36.57 2.93 6.99
C GLU A 19 35.79 1.68 7.41
N LYS A 20 35.27 1.69 8.64
CA LYS A 20 34.37 0.65 9.14
C LYS A 20 33.05 0.76 8.38
N GLN A 21 32.67 -0.31 7.70
CA GLN A 21 31.32 -0.50 7.16
C GLN A 21 30.28 -0.44 8.31
N PRO A 22 29.13 0.22 8.15
CA PRO A 22 28.07 0.13 9.15
C PRO A 22 27.35 -1.22 8.99
N SER A 23 27.59 -2.11 9.96
CA SER A 23 26.83 -3.33 10.17
C SER A 23 25.39 -2.99 10.60
N PHE A 24 24.42 -3.23 9.71
CA PHE A 24 22.99 -3.18 10.03
C PHE A 24 22.58 -4.48 10.76
N THR A 25 23.02 -4.63 12.00
CA THR A 25 22.57 -5.73 12.88
C THR A 25 22.46 -5.21 14.29
N GLU A 26 21.29 -4.66 14.64
CA GLU A 26 20.72 -4.68 15.99
C GLU A 26 19.32 -4.03 15.94
N PHE A 27 18.29 -4.88 15.91
CA PHE A 27 16.91 -4.46 16.18
C PHE A 27 16.55 -4.83 17.62
N PRO A 28 15.77 -4.00 18.33
CA PRO A 28 15.45 -4.23 19.73
C PRO A 28 14.64 -5.52 19.92
N LYS A 29 14.97 -6.25 20.99
CA LYS A 29 14.29 -7.47 21.45
C LYS A 29 12.79 -7.22 21.70
N ARG A 30 11.99 -8.26 21.47
CA ARG A 30 10.52 -8.37 21.64
C ARG A 30 9.90 -7.39 22.66
N PRO A 31 8.84 -6.64 22.32
CA PRO A 31 7.94 -6.09 23.33
C PRO A 31 7.06 -7.20 23.91
N ARG A 32 6.85 -7.13 25.23
CA ARG A 32 5.91 -7.97 25.98
C ARG A 32 4.47 -7.70 25.51
N THR A 33 3.65 -8.75 25.61
CA THR A 33 2.20 -8.82 25.37
C THR A 33 1.45 -7.51 25.65
N CYS A 34 0.74 -6.99 24.64
CA CYS A 34 -0.20 -5.88 24.80
C CYS A 34 -1.42 -6.31 25.59
N ASN A 35 -1.36 -6.19 26.92
CA ASN A 35 -2.52 -6.14 27.81
C ASN A 35 -2.19 -5.16 28.93
N LYS A 36 -2.58 -3.89 28.78
CA LYS A 36 -2.90 -2.95 29.87
C LYS A 36 -3.51 -1.66 29.30
N PRO A 37 -4.63 -1.17 29.84
CA PRO A 37 -5.19 0.13 29.47
C PRO A 37 -4.38 1.27 30.11
N VAL A 38 -4.17 2.34 29.35
CA VAL A 38 -3.55 3.59 29.83
C VAL A 38 -4.67 4.50 30.36
N GLY A 39 -4.56 4.88 31.63
CA GLY A 39 -5.50 5.78 32.30
C GLY A 39 -5.33 7.24 31.85
N GLY A 40 -6.45 7.95 31.80
CA GLY A 40 -6.54 9.40 31.65
C GLY A 40 -7.47 9.98 32.71
N ASN A 41 -7.05 11.08 33.31
CA ASN A 41 -7.62 11.73 34.49
C ASN A 41 -9.00 12.39 34.29
N ASP A 42 -9.67 12.55 35.44
CA ASP A 42 -10.91 13.24 35.75
C ASP A 42 -11.18 14.59 35.05
N VAL A 43 -12.44 14.80 34.65
CA VAL A 43 -13.23 16.00 35.00
C VAL A 43 -14.68 15.53 35.21
N GLY A 44 -15.22 15.82 36.40
CA GLY A 44 -16.50 15.30 36.87
C GLY A 44 -17.74 16.00 36.34
N GLN A 45 -18.88 15.34 36.54
CA GLN A 45 -20.15 15.98 36.86
C GLN A 45 -21.07 14.97 37.54
N GLN A 46 -21.40 15.28 38.80
CA GLN A 46 -22.43 14.63 39.60
C GLN A 46 -23.80 14.79 38.93
N ARG A 47 -24.62 13.74 38.96
CA ARG A 47 -26.06 13.87 39.21
C ARG A 47 -26.58 12.60 39.87
N MET A 48 -27.19 12.81 41.02
CA MET A 48 -27.93 11.82 41.81
C MET A 48 -29.10 11.25 41.02
N ASN A 49 -29.44 9.98 41.26
CA ASN A 49 -30.81 9.63 41.60
C ASN A 49 -30.91 8.27 42.31
N GLU A 50 -31.82 8.25 43.26
CA GLU A 50 -31.96 7.31 44.35
C GLU A 50 -32.59 5.96 43.99
N LYS A 51 -32.26 5.01 44.88
CA LYS A 51 -32.91 3.76 45.26
C LYS A 51 -34.39 3.60 44.89
N ARG A 52 -34.73 2.42 44.38
CA ARG A 52 -35.92 1.68 44.84
C ARG A 52 -35.68 0.17 44.74
N GLU A 53 -35.37 -0.42 45.88
CA GLU A 53 -35.53 -1.85 46.14
C GLU A 53 -37.01 -2.15 46.41
N THR A 54 -37.55 -3.20 45.80
CA THR A 54 -38.74 -3.89 46.30
C THR A 54 -38.50 -5.39 46.23
N ARG A 55 -38.33 -5.99 47.43
CA ARG A 55 -38.47 -7.42 47.71
C ARG A 55 -39.94 -7.81 47.61
N ILE A 56 -40.28 -8.87 46.87
CA ILE A 56 -41.44 -9.74 47.13
C ILE A 56 -41.03 -11.20 46.85
N ASP A 57 -41.59 -12.08 47.66
CA ASP A 57 -41.18 -13.42 48.07
C ASP A 57 -41.25 -14.59 47.06
N LYS A 58 -40.58 -15.66 47.49
CA LYS A 58 -40.56 -17.03 46.96
C LYS A 58 -41.94 -17.70 47.07
N ASN A 59 -42.41 -18.38 46.02
CA ASN A 59 -42.55 -19.85 46.00
C ASN A 59 -43.27 -20.37 44.72
N GLU A 60 -42.77 -21.52 44.25
CA GLU A 60 -43.46 -22.61 43.53
C GLU A 60 -44.10 -22.35 42.15
N ILE A 61 -43.47 -22.88 41.09
CA ILE A 61 -43.95 -24.10 40.41
C ILE A 61 -42.74 -24.93 39.95
N ASN A 62 -42.66 -26.15 40.45
CA ASN A 62 -41.68 -27.16 40.11
C ASN A 62 -42.39 -28.19 39.22
N VAL A 63 -41.99 -28.34 37.96
CA VAL A 63 -42.27 -29.57 37.19
C VAL A 63 -41.00 -29.99 36.45
N SER A 64 -40.36 -30.97 37.08
CA SER A 64 -39.34 -31.88 36.60
C SER A 64 -39.34 -32.22 35.11
N ALA A 65 -38.14 -32.18 34.52
CA ALA A 65 -37.67 -33.24 33.63
C ALA A 65 -36.16 -33.45 33.78
N LYS A 66 -35.74 -33.97 34.94
CA LYS A 66 -34.50 -34.75 35.04
C LYS A 66 -34.69 -35.99 34.18
N ARG A 67 -34.07 -36.05 33.00
CA ARG A 67 -33.76 -37.33 32.37
C ARG A 67 -32.42 -37.82 32.89
N SER A 68 -32.49 -38.57 33.98
CA SER A 68 -31.54 -39.64 34.25
C SER A 68 -31.64 -40.66 33.12
N ARG A 69 -30.51 -40.98 32.49
CA ARG A 69 -30.38 -42.22 31.73
C ARG A 69 -28.98 -42.78 31.98
N THR A 70 -28.96 -43.82 32.78
CA THR A 70 -27.91 -44.82 32.87
C THR A 70 -27.67 -45.47 31.50
N GLY A 71 -26.41 -45.81 31.19
CA GLY A 71 -26.06 -46.81 30.18
C GLY A 71 -25.23 -46.29 29.00
N TYR A 72 -23.98 -46.74 28.96
CA TYR A 72 -22.93 -46.58 27.94
C TYR A 72 -22.22 -45.21 27.90
N TYR A 73 -20.96 -45.22 28.31
CA TYR A 73 -19.99 -44.16 28.07
C TYR A 73 -19.73 -44.02 26.56
N ALA A 74 -20.61 -43.35 25.83
CA ALA A 74 -20.22 -42.69 24.59
C ALA A 74 -19.71 -41.30 24.99
N CYS A 75 -18.41 -41.20 25.23
CA CYS A 75 -17.74 -39.90 25.16
C CYS A 75 -18.06 -39.37 23.76
N GLU A 76 -18.85 -38.30 23.64
CA GLU A 76 -18.94 -37.52 22.41
C GLU A 76 -17.54 -36.96 22.18
N ILE A 77 -16.72 -37.74 21.48
CA ILE A 77 -15.40 -37.31 21.05
C ILE A 77 -15.67 -36.20 20.04
N ASP A 78 -15.31 -34.97 20.37
CA ASP A 78 -15.26 -33.90 19.39
C ASP A 78 -14.23 -34.31 18.33
N PHE A 79 -14.69 -34.61 17.12
CA PHE A 79 -13.83 -35.03 16.02
C PHE A 79 -12.75 -33.98 15.71
N LEU A 80 -12.95 -32.72 16.11
CA LEU A 80 -11.95 -31.67 16.00
C LEU A 80 -10.79 -31.85 16.98
N ASP A 81 -11.02 -32.45 18.15
CA ASP A 81 -9.96 -32.72 19.13
C ASP A 81 -9.07 -33.89 18.72
N LEU A 82 -9.57 -34.78 17.85
CA LEU A 82 -8.80 -35.90 17.30
C LEU A 82 -7.84 -35.50 16.17
N LEU A 83 -8.09 -34.38 15.49
CA LEU A 83 -7.22 -33.93 14.43
C LEU A 83 -5.83 -33.57 14.99
N PRO A 84 -4.73 -33.91 14.33
CA PRO A 84 -3.41 -33.38 14.65
C PRO A 84 -3.29 -31.86 14.41
N ASP A 85 -2.47 -31.16 15.20
CA ASP A 85 -2.30 -29.69 15.12
C ASP A 85 -1.81 -29.22 13.74
N ASP A 86 -0.98 -30.01 13.06
CA ASP A 86 -0.48 -29.74 11.71
C ASP A 86 -1.60 -29.75 10.66
N LEU A 87 -2.59 -30.65 10.79
CA LEU A 87 -3.77 -30.65 9.92
C LEU A 87 -4.64 -29.42 10.19
N VAL A 88 -4.86 -29.06 11.46
CA VAL A 88 -5.64 -27.86 11.81
C VAL A 88 -4.94 -26.59 11.30
N LEU A 89 -3.61 -26.50 11.45
CA LEU A 89 -2.81 -25.40 10.90
C LEU A 89 -2.91 -25.34 9.37
N LEU A 90 -2.87 -26.48 8.67
CA LEU A 90 -3.03 -26.51 7.22
C LEU A 90 -4.42 -26.01 6.79
N ILE A 91 -5.48 -26.43 7.50
CA ILE A 91 -6.86 -25.97 7.27
C ILE A 91 -6.94 -24.45 7.47
N LEU A 92 -6.43 -23.94 8.59
CA LEU A 92 -6.43 -22.52 8.90
C LEU A 92 -5.59 -21.70 7.93
N CYS A 93 -4.44 -22.21 7.47
CA CYS A 93 -3.62 -21.56 6.44
C CYS A 93 -4.38 -21.45 5.12
N LYS A 94 -5.06 -22.53 4.70
CA LYS A 94 -5.88 -22.51 3.48
C LYS A 94 -7.04 -21.52 3.61
N LEU A 95 -7.75 -21.55 4.73
CA LEU A 95 -8.83 -20.61 5.03
C LEU A 95 -8.32 -19.17 5.02
N SER A 96 -7.19 -18.88 5.67
CA SER A 96 -6.61 -17.54 5.71
C SER A 96 -6.18 -17.04 4.32
N ALA A 97 -5.65 -17.94 3.47
CA ALA A 97 -5.26 -17.63 2.09
C ALA A 97 -6.45 -17.40 1.16
N SER A 98 -7.58 -18.07 1.39
CA SER A 98 -8.78 -17.95 0.56
C SER A 98 -9.86 -17.05 1.15
N ALA A 99 -9.68 -16.51 2.35
CA ALA A 99 -10.67 -15.69 3.04
C ALA A 99 -11.05 -14.48 2.19
N ASP A 100 -12.35 -14.20 2.08
CA ASP A 100 -12.87 -13.03 1.38
C ASP A 100 -13.02 -11.84 2.34
N SER A 101 -13.10 -12.11 3.65
CA SER A 101 -13.21 -11.09 4.68
C SER A 101 -12.39 -11.42 5.93
N LEU A 102 -12.10 -10.40 6.74
CA LEU A 102 -11.50 -10.61 8.07
C LEU A 102 -12.42 -11.44 8.98
N SER A 103 -13.73 -11.32 8.79
CA SER A 103 -14.74 -12.07 9.55
C SER A 103 -14.60 -13.57 9.37
N ASP A 104 -14.18 -14.07 8.20
CA ASP A 104 -13.99 -15.50 7.96
C ASP A 104 -12.90 -16.08 8.88
N ILE A 105 -11.80 -15.34 9.02
CA ILE A 105 -10.67 -15.71 9.90
C ILE A 105 -11.08 -15.59 11.36
N VAL A 106 -11.81 -14.53 11.73
CA VAL A 106 -12.27 -14.33 13.11
C VAL A 106 -13.27 -15.40 13.51
N ASN A 107 -14.26 -15.71 12.67
CA ASN A 107 -15.26 -16.74 12.94
C ASN A 107 -14.62 -18.13 13.09
N ALA A 108 -13.65 -18.47 12.24
CA ALA A 108 -12.90 -19.73 12.37
C ALA A 108 -12.17 -19.83 13.73
N ARG A 109 -11.61 -18.71 14.22
CA ARG A 109 -10.95 -18.66 15.53
C ARG A 109 -11.93 -18.73 16.69
N LEU A 110 -13.18 -18.32 16.51
CA LEU A 110 -14.21 -18.35 17.55
C LEU A 110 -14.83 -19.75 17.75
N VAL A 111 -14.57 -20.71 16.86
CA VAL A 111 -15.13 -22.08 16.94
C VAL A 111 -14.76 -22.76 18.25
N CYS A 112 -13.48 -22.76 18.62
CA CYS A 112 -13.02 -23.33 19.89
C CYS A 112 -11.68 -22.73 20.32
N LYS A 113 -11.29 -22.98 21.57
CA LYS A 113 -10.02 -22.49 22.14
C LYS A 113 -8.81 -22.93 21.30
N ARG A 114 -8.81 -24.18 20.82
CA ARG A 114 -7.74 -24.74 20.00
C ARG A 114 -7.59 -24.00 18.66
N PHE A 115 -8.68 -23.76 17.96
CA PHE A 115 -8.67 -22.98 16.71
C PHE A 115 -8.26 -21.52 16.94
N ASN A 116 -8.64 -20.91 18.08
CA ASN A 116 -8.19 -19.58 18.42
C ASN A 116 -6.67 -19.49 18.63
N GLU A 117 -6.08 -20.48 19.30
CA GLU A 117 -4.64 -20.55 19.56
C GLU A 117 -3.85 -20.82 18.28
N LEU A 118 -4.23 -21.86 17.51
CA LEU A 118 -3.58 -22.20 16.25
C LEU A 118 -3.82 -21.15 15.16
N GLY A 119 -4.96 -20.46 15.17
CA GLY A 119 -5.25 -19.37 14.23
C GLY A 119 -4.40 -18.13 14.43
N GLN A 120 -3.75 -17.98 15.59
CA GLN A 120 -2.76 -16.93 15.87
C GLN A 120 -1.33 -17.37 15.49
N HIS A 121 -1.15 -18.59 15.01
CA HIS A 121 0.15 -19.08 14.61
C HIS A 121 0.70 -18.28 13.43
N SER A 122 2.01 -18.01 13.45
CA SER A 122 2.69 -17.19 12.43
C SER A 122 2.44 -17.70 11.02
N TRP A 123 2.34 -19.02 10.81
CA TRP A 123 2.10 -19.57 9.47
C TRP A 123 0.71 -19.21 8.92
N VAL A 124 -0.31 -19.18 9.77
CA VAL A 124 -1.67 -18.80 9.38
C VAL A 124 -1.71 -17.32 9.02
N LEU A 125 -1.18 -16.47 9.89
CA LEU A 125 -1.15 -15.02 9.71
C LEU A 125 -0.32 -14.59 8.49
N ALA A 126 0.79 -15.29 8.21
CA ALA A 126 1.60 -15.07 7.01
C ALA A 126 0.82 -15.32 5.70
N LYS A 127 -0.28 -16.09 5.76
CA LYS A 127 -1.11 -16.47 4.62
C LYS A 127 -2.37 -15.63 4.46
N ALA A 128 -2.65 -14.67 5.35
CA ALA A 128 -3.82 -13.81 5.24
C ALA A 128 -3.94 -13.18 3.84
N SER A 129 -5.09 -13.39 3.21
CA SER A 129 -5.39 -12.92 1.86
C SER A 129 -5.49 -11.39 1.81
N ILE A 130 -5.23 -10.82 0.64
CA ILE A 130 -5.41 -9.38 0.39
C ILE A 130 -6.85 -8.91 0.66
N LYS A 131 -7.85 -9.76 0.39
CA LYS A 131 -9.27 -9.44 0.63
C LYS A 131 -9.58 -9.38 2.12
N SER A 132 -9.06 -10.32 2.90
CA SER A 132 -9.18 -10.30 4.37
C SER A 132 -8.45 -9.11 5.02
N LEU A 133 -7.43 -8.58 4.36
CA LEU A 133 -6.70 -7.37 4.73
C LEU A 133 -7.30 -6.09 4.14
N SER A 134 -8.45 -6.17 3.46
CA SER A 134 -9.19 -5.00 2.97
C SER A 134 -10.15 -4.52 4.06
N LEU A 135 -9.77 -3.44 4.74
CA LEU A 135 -10.60 -2.81 5.77
C LEU A 135 -10.96 -1.38 5.36
N LYS A 136 -12.14 -0.94 5.79
CA LYS A 136 -12.55 0.45 5.67
C LYS A 136 -12.03 1.25 6.87
N PRO A 137 -11.63 2.53 6.71
CA PRO A 137 -11.22 3.41 7.79
C PRO A 137 -12.18 3.46 8.98
N LYS A 138 -13.50 3.42 8.73
CA LYS A 138 -14.53 3.44 9.78
C LYS A 138 -14.43 2.24 10.74
N VAL A 139 -13.89 1.11 10.29
CA VAL A 139 -13.73 -0.13 11.05
C VAL A 139 -12.32 -0.25 11.65
N TRP A 140 -11.43 0.71 11.35
CA TRP A 140 -10.08 0.73 11.90
C TRP A 140 -10.14 0.90 13.43
N SER A 141 -9.54 -0.04 14.15
CA SER A 141 -9.55 -0.14 15.60
C SER A 141 -8.20 -0.67 16.09
N ASP A 142 -7.91 -0.57 17.38
CA ASP A 142 -6.68 -1.14 17.97
C ASP A 142 -6.56 -2.65 17.71
N SER A 143 -7.68 -3.38 17.72
CA SER A 143 -7.72 -4.81 17.40
C SER A 143 -7.39 -5.09 15.94
N ALA A 144 -7.96 -4.33 15.00
CA ALA A 144 -7.63 -4.45 13.58
C ALA A 144 -6.17 -4.08 13.32
N HIS A 145 -5.68 -3.01 13.94
CA HIS A 145 -4.29 -2.59 13.86
C HIS A 145 -3.34 -3.66 14.41
N CYS A 146 -3.66 -4.25 15.56
CA CYS A 146 -2.92 -5.35 16.17
C CYS A 146 -2.86 -6.57 15.24
N PHE A 147 -4.00 -6.96 14.65
CA PHE A 147 -4.06 -8.07 13.69
C PHE A 147 -3.13 -7.85 12.49
N PHE A 148 -3.19 -6.67 11.87
CA PHE A 148 -2.31 -6.34 10.74
C PHE A 148 -0.84 -6.38 11.14
N LYS A 149 -0.52 -5.90 12.35
CA LYS A 149 0.85 -5.92 12.87
C LYS A 149 1.34 -7.35 13.05
N MET A 150 0.52 -8.24 13.61
CA MET A 150 0.84 -9.66 13.75
C MET A 150 1.06 -10.33 12.38
N CYS A 151 0.22 -10.04 11.37
CA CYS A 151 0.42 -10.53 10.01
C CYS A 151 1.74 -10.03 9.41
N ALA A 152 2.05 -8.75 9.57
CA ALA A 152 3.30 -8.16 9.09
C ALA A 152 4.54 -8.74 9.80
N GLU A 153 4.46 -8.98 11.12
CA GLU A 153 5.51 -9.63 11.91
C GLU A 153 5.70 -11.09 11.48
N ALA A 154 4.62 -11.80 11.18
CA ALA A 154 4.61 -13.15 10.63
C ALA A 154 5.16 -13.27 9.20
N GLY A 155 5.45 -12.15 8.52
CA GLY A 155 6.05 -12.13 7.20
C GLY A 155 5.06 -11.94 6.05
N ASN A 156 3.80 -11.61 6.33
CA ASN A 156 2.84 -11.24 5.29
C ASN A 156 3.25 -9.90 4.64
N LEU A 157 3.64 -9.94 3.37
CA LEU A 157 4.15 -8.77 2.65
C LEU A 157 3.04 -7.75 2.35
N GLU A 158 1.81 -8.21 2.08
CA GLU A 158 0.65 -7.35 1.84
C GLU A 158 0.29 -6.57 3.11
N ALA A 159 0.27 -7.24 4.26
CA ALA A 159 0.07 -6.58 5.55
C ALA A 159 1.17 -5.55 5.85
N CYS A 160 2.44 -5.88 5.53
CA CYS A 160 3.55 -4.92 5.62
C CYS A 160 3.30 -3.70 4.72
N TYR A 161 2.90 -3.91 3.47
CA TYR A 161 2.65 -2.82 2.54
C TYR A 161 1.48 -1.93 2.98
N ILE A 162 0.33 -2.52 3.35
CA ILE A 162 -0.87 -1.79 3.78
C ILE A 162 -0.58 -0.99 5.07
N LEU A 163 0.02 -1.61 6.09
CA LEU A 163 0.44 -0.88 7.30
C LEU A 163 1.44 0.23 6.99
N GLY A 164 2.38 -0.04 6.08
CA GLY A 164 3.35 0.93 5.62
C GLY A 164 2.68 2.18 5.06
N MET A 165 1.70 2.00 4.18
CA MET A 165 0.91 3.08 3.58
C MET A 165 0.10 3.86 4.62
N ILE A 166 -0.59 3.16 5.54
CA ILE A 166 -1.39 3.78 6.61
C ILE A 166 -0.49 4.59 7.55
N TYR A 167 0.61 4.02 8.02
CA TYR A 167 1.55 4.71 8.90
C TYR A 167 2.17 5.93 8.24
N PHE A 168 2.52 5.82 6.96
CA PHE A 168 3.17 6.89 6.24
C PHE A 168 2.25 8.08 5.98
N TYR A 169 1.04 7.82 5.44
CA TYR A 169 0.13 8.88 5.00
C TYR A 169 -0.93 9.25 6.03
N CYS A 170 -1.52 8.29 6.75
CA CYS A 170 -2.67 8.53 7.64
C CYS A 170 -2.26 8.89 9.07
N LEU A 171 -1.26 8.20 9.63
CA LEU A 171 -0.86 8.35 11.03
C LEU A 171 0.39 9.22 11.22
N ASN A 172 0.89 9.83 10.14
CA ASN A 172 2.07 10.71 10.13
C ASN A 172 3.34 10.07 10.74
N ASN A 173 3.41 8.74 10.82
CA ASN A 173 4.56 7.97 11.29
C ASN A 173 5.40 7.47 10.09
N ARG A 174 6.00 8.44 9.39
CA ARG A 174 6.68 8.23 8.10
C ARG A 174 7.85 7.26 8.20
N ARG A 175 8.64 7.33 9.28
CA ARG A 175 9.78 6.42 9.49
C ARG A 175 9.31 4.97 9.56
N SER A 176 8.29 4.69 10.38
CA SER A 176 7.76 3.33 10.50
C SER A 176 7.06 2.91 9.21
N GLY A 177 6.30 3.81 8.58
CA GLY A 177 5.64 3.53 7.30
C GLY A 177 6.61 3.13 6.20
N ALA A 178 7.70 3.89 6.03
CA ALA A 178 8.77 3.57 5.08
C ALA A 178 9.48 2.26 5.44
N ALA A 179 9.70 1.95 6.72
CA ALA A 179 10.31 0.70 7.15
C ALA A 179 9.45 -0.53 6.83
N TYR A 180 8.14 -0.46 7.05
CA TYR A 180 7.20 -1.53 6.67
C TYR A 180 7.11 -1.73 5.16
N MET A 181 7.06 -0.64 4.38
CA MET A 181 7.13 -0.73 2.91
C MET A 181 8.48 -1.31 2.45
N ALA A 182 9.59 -0.94 3.09
CA ALA A 182 10.91 -1.52 2.77
C ALA A 182 10.95 -3.02 3.07
N LYS A 183 10.34 -3.48 4.18
CA LYS A 183 10.20 -4.91 4.49
C LYS A 183 9.43 -5.64 3.39
N ALA A 184 8.29 -5.11 2.94
CA ALA A 184 7.52 -5.67 1.82
C ALA A 184 8.35 -5.68 0.52
N ALA A 185 9.06 -4.59 0.22
CA ALA A 185 9.89 -4.44 -0.96
C ALA A 185 11.08 -5.40 -0.99
N MET A 186 11.70 -5.70 0.16
CA MET A 186 12.75 -6.73 0.27
C MET A 186 12.20 -8.10 -0.15
N GLY A 187 10.97 -8.43 0.23
CA GLY A 187 10.23 -9.61 -0.23
C GLY A 187 9.70 -9.54 -1.67
N SER A 188 10.15 -8.59 -2.48
CA SER A 188 9.72 -8.42 -3.89
C SER A 188 8.24 -8.09 -4.05
N HIS A 189 7.66 -7.33 -3.11
CA HIS A 189 6.32 -6.79 -3.28
C HIS A 189 6.34 -5.57 -4.23
N ALA A 190 5.71 -5.72 -5.39
CA ALA A 190 5.81 -4.74 -6.47
C ALA A 190 5.19 -3.36 -6.12
N SER A 191 4.00 -3.34 -5.49
CA SER A 191 3.33 -2.10 -5.04
C SER A 191 4.13 -1.34 -3.99
N ALA A 192 4.80 -2.05 -3.09
CA ALA A 192 5.67 -1.45 -2.08
C ALA A 192 6.92 -0.82 -2.71
N LEU A 193 7.57 -1.54 -3.64
CA LEU A 193 8.70 -1.02 -4.42
C LEU A 193 8.31 0.24 -5.19
N TYR A 194 7.15 0.24 -5.86
CA TYR A 194 6.66 1.40 -6.59
C TYR A 194 6.35 2.58 -5.65
N SER A 195 5.70 2.33 -4.51
CA SER A 195 5.41 3.37 -3.52
C SER A 195 6.68 4.01 -2.96
N LEU A 196 7.70 3.21 -2.64
CA LEU A 196 9.01 3.72 -2.24
C LEU A 196 9.69 4.50 -3.37
N ALA A 197 9.57 4.08 -4.62
CA ALA A 197 10.09 4.85 -5.76
C ALA A 197 9.48 6.25 -5.84
N ILE A 198 8.15 6.35 -5.69
CA ILE A 198 7.45 7.63 -5.66
C ILE A 198 7.90 8.50 -4.48
N ILE A 199 8.10 7.91 -3.31
CA ILE A 199 8.66 8.61 -2.13
C ILE A 199 10.04 9.19 -2.46
N GLN A 200 10.91 8.43 -3.12
CA GLN A 200 12.26 8.89 -3.50
C GLN A 200 12.23 9.99 -4.57
N PHE A 201 11.35 9.90 -5.58
CA PHE A 201 11.21 10.95 -6.60
C PHE A 201 10.69 12.28 -6.03
N ASN A 202 9.83 12.19 -5.02
CA ASN A 202 9.19 13.34 -4.40
C ASN A 202 9.95 13.88 -3.18
N GLY A 203 10.83 13.07 -2.56
CA GLY A 203 11.42 13.38 -1.26
C GLY A 203 10.36 13.35 -0.16
N SER A 204 9.35 12.48 -0.30
CA SER A 204 8.20 12.42 0.62
C SER A 204 8.64 12.01 2.01
N GLY A 205 8.02 12.58 3.03
CA GLY A 205 8.27 12.25 4.43
C GLY A 205 9.47 12.98 5.04
N GLY A 206 10.25 13.71 4.24
CA GLY A 206 11.40 14.50 4.68
C GLY A 206 11.50 15.87 3.99
N SER A 207 12.71 16.31 3.69
CA SER A 207 13.00 17.58 3.02
C SER A 207 13.03 17.46 1.49
N LYS A 208 13.03 18.59 0.75
CA LYS A 208 13.23 18.56 -0.71
C LYS A 208 14.57 17.95 -1.12
N ALA A 209 15.58 18.04 -0.25
CA ALA A 209 16.91 17.52 -0.49
C ALA A 209 16.97 15.99 -0.36
N ASP A 210 15.94 15.37 0.23
CA ASP A 210 15.87 13.91 0.43
C ASP A 210 15.42 13.19 -0.85
N LYS A 211 15.24 13.92 -1.96
CA LYS A 211 14.99 13.34 -3.28
C LYS A 211 16.21 12.58 -3.75
N ASP A 212 16.06 11.28 -3.93
CA ASP A 212 17.05 10.45 -4.61
C ASP A 212 16.45 9.86 -5.88
N LEU A 213 16.70 10.55 -7.00
CA LEU A 213 16.17 10.12 -8.29
C LEU A 213 16.77 8.78 -8.75
N ARG A 214 18.04 8.49 -8.41
CA ARG A 214 18.70 7.24 -8.80
C ARG A 214 18.12 6.06 -8.02
N ALA A 215 17.90 6.23 -6.71
CA ALA A 215 17.21 5.23 -5.90
C ALA A 215 15.77 5.03 -6.38
N GLY A 216 15.07 6.12 -6.71
CA GLY A 216 13.73 6.10 -7.29
C GLY A 216 13.67 5.26 -8.58
N VAL A 217 14.56 5.51 -9.55
CA VAL A 217 14.64 4.72 -10.79
C VAL A 217 14.96 3.25 -10.49
N THR A 218 15.85 2.96 -9.56
CA THR A 218 16.24 1.57 -9.22
C THR A 218 15.06 0.79 -8.65
N LEU A 219 14.33 1.37 -7.71
CA LEU A 219 13.11 0.79 -7.12
C LEU A 219 12.01 0.62 -8.17
N CYS A 220 11.85 1.63 -9.02
CA CYS A 220 10.89 1.63 -10.12
C CYS A 220 11.18 0.52 -11.13
N ALA A 221 12.45 0.33 -11.52
CA ALA A 221 12.88 -0.74 -12.40
C ALA A 221 12.65 -2.13 -11.78
N ARG A 222 12.91 -2.30 -10.48
CA ARG A 222 12.61 -3.55 -9.79
C ARG A 222 11.11 -3.84 -9.74
N ALA A 223 10.27 -2.83 -9.49
CA ALA A 223 8.82 -2.98 -9.54
C ALA A 223 8.31 -3.32 -10.96
N ALA A 224 8.87 -2.66 -11.99
CA ALA A 224 8.55 -2.90 -13.39
C ALA A 224 8.92 -4.34 -13.81
N TYR A 225 10.08 -4.83 -13.37
CA TYR A 225 10.51 -6.22 -13.59
C TYR A 225 9.56 -7.24 -12.98
N LEU A 226 8.96 -6.92 -11.83
CA LEU A 226 7.92 -7.73 -11.18
C LEU A 226 6.52 -7.53 -11.77
N GLY A 227 6.42 -6.82 -12.89
CA GLY A 227 5.19 -6.65 -13.64
C GLY A 227 4.29 -5.49 -13.20
N HIS A 228 4.77 -4.57 -12.36
CA HIS A 228 3.99 -3.38 -11.99
C HIS A 228 3.90 -2.39 -13.14
N VAL A 229 2.74 -2.30 -13.78
CA VAL A 229 2.53 -1.51 -15.02
C VAL A 229 2.80 -0.02 -14.81
N ASP A 230 2.39 0.58 -13.69
CA ASP A 230 2.70 2.01 -13.45
C ASP A 230 4.18 2.28 -13.25
N ALA A 231 4.91 1.34 -12.64
CA ALA A 231 6.36 1.45 -12.49
C ALA A 231 7.05 1.30 -13.85
N LEU A 232 6.56 0.39 -14.70
CA LEU A 232 7.04 0.25 -16.07
C LEU A 232 6.87 1.55 -16.88
N ARG A 233 5.71 2.20 -16.72
CA ARG A 233 5.43 3.50 -17.35
C ARG A 233 6.34 4.62 -16.82
N GLU A 234 6.51 4.71 -15.50
CA GLU A 234 7.43 5.68 -14.89
C GLU A 234 8.87 5.47 -15.35
N LEU A 235 9.34 4.22 -15.42
CA LEU A 235 10.68 3.90 -15.93
C LEU A 235 10.83 4.34 -17.38
N GLY A 236 9.81 4.10 -18.22
CA GLY A 236 9.77 4.56 -19.60
C GLY A 236 10.00 6.08 -19.72
N HIS A 237 9.28 6.87 -18.93
CA HIS A 237 9.47 8.32 -18.88
C HIS A 237 10.84 8.72 -18.32
N CYS A 238 11.36 8.02 -17.30
CA CYS A 238 12.69 8.30 -16.76
C CYS A 238 13.79 8.13 -17.81
N LEU A 239 13.69 7.09 -18.65
CA LEU A 239 14.61 6.83 -19.75
C LEU A 239 14.46 7.82 -20.90
N GLN A 240 13.27 8.35 -21.16
CA GLN A 240 13.08 9.39 -22.19
C GLN A 240 13.68 10.73 -21.76
N ASP A 241 13.36 11.16 -20.54
CA ASP A 241 13.68 12.50 -20.05
C ASP A 241 15.06 12.59 -19.38
N GLY A 242 15.72 11.44 -19.14
CA GLY A 242 16.96 11.40 -18.35
C GLY A 242 16.74 11.65 -16.86
N TYR A 243 15.54 11.34 -16.35
CA TYR A 243 15.18 11.65 -14.97
C TYR A 243 15.74 10.61 -14.00
N GLY A 244 16.88 10.93 -13.37
CA GLY A 244 17.56 10.03 -12.42
C GLY A 244 18.39 8.92 -13.07
N ILE A 245 18.38 8.81 -14.40
CA ILE A 245 19.13 7.82 -15.18
C ILE A 245 19.57 8.45 -16.51
N ARG A 246 20.62 7.91 -17.15
CA ARG A 246 21.04 8.38 -18.47
C ARG A 246 19.90 8.17 -19.49
N PRO A 247 19.57 9.18 -20.32
CA PRO A 247 18.55 9.02 -21.35
C PRO A 247 18.84 7.85 -22.29
N GLN A 248 17.81 7.06 -22.57
CA GLN A 248 17.76 6.00 -23.57
C GLN A 248 16.39 6.06 -24.24
N VAL A 249 16.18 7.06 -25.09
CA VAL A 249 14.86 7.44 -25.62
C VAL A 249 14.15 6.27 -26.30
N ASN A 250 14.86 5.48 -27.12
CA ASN A 250 14.28 4.33 -27.82
C ASN A 250 13.79 3.25 -26.85
N GLU A 251 14.57 2.97 -25.80
CA GLU A 251 14.18 2.00 -24.78
C GLU A 251 13.03 2.53 -23.94
N GLY A 252 13.06 3.81 -23.56
CA GLY A 252 11.95 4.45 -22.86
C GLY A 252 10.64 4.36 -23.64
N ARG A 253 10.65 4.63 -24.96
CA ARG A 253 9.48 4.44 -25.85
C ARG A 253 8.99 3.00 -25.87
N ARG A 254 9.90 2.02 -25.98
CA ARG A 254 9.54 0.60 -25.94
C ARG A 254 8.84 0.22 -24.64
N LEU A 255 9.33 0.67 -23.49
CA LEU A 255 8.70 0.40 -22.19
C LEU A 255 7.31 1.05 -22.07
N LEU A 256 7.11 2.26 -22.60
CA LEU A 256 5.79 2.90 -22.64
C LEU A 256 4.80 2.14 -23.52
N CYS A 257 5.23 1.72 -24.72
CA CYS A 257 4.42 0.84 -25.58
C CYS A 257 4.06 -0.46 -24.85
N LYS A 258 5.05 -1.06 -24.17
CA LYS A 258 4.83 -2.29 -23.41
C LYS A 258 3.83 -2.11 -22.26
N ALA A 259 3.89 -1.00 -21.53
CA ALA A 259 2.94 -0.70 -20.47
C ALA A 259 1.51 -0.60 -21.01
N ASN A 260 1.32 0.04 -22.19
CA ASN A 260 0.02 0.12 -22.83
C ASN A 260 -0.46 -1.24 -23.35
N GLU A 261 0.42 -2.07 -23.93
CA GLU A 261 0.09 -3.43 -24.33
C GLU A 261 -0.39 -4.28 -23.16
N LEU A 262 0.30 -4.23 -22.01
CA LEU A 262 -0.08 -4.98 -20.81
C LEU A 262 -1.43 -4.52 -20.24
N GLU A 263 -1.68 -3.21 -20.25
CA GLU A 263 -2.95 -2.62 -19.83
C GLU A 263 -4.12 -3.10 -20.73
N ILE A 264 -3.93 -3.11 -22.05
CA ILE A 264 -4.93 -3.60 -23.02
C ILE A 264 -5.13 -5.11 -22.91
N ALA A 265 -4.05 -5.88 -22.87
CA ALA A 265 -4.10 -7.34 -22.75
C ALA A 265 -4.85 -7.76 -21.48
N TYR A 266 -4.64 -7.04 -20.38
CA TYR A 266 -5.41 -7.24 -19.17
C TYR A 266 -6.91 -7.01 -19.38
N PHE A 267 -7.29 -5.86 -19.95
CA PHE A 267 -8.70 -5.54 -20.20
C PHE A 267 -9.38 -6.62 -21.03
N LEU A 268 -8.74 -7.05 -22.12
CA LEU A 268 -9.29 -8.05 -23.05
C LEU A 268 -9.39 -9.46 -22.43
N THR A 269 -8.46 -9.85 -21.57
CA THR A 269 -8.51 -11.16 -20.86
C THR A 269 -9.62 -11.20 -19.81
N HIS A 270 -9.91 -10.07 -19.15
CA HIS A 270 -10.98 -9.99 -18.15
C HIS A 270 -12.38 -9.87 -18.76
N HIS A 271 -12.48 -9.36 -20.00
CA HIS A 271 -13.74 -9.24 -20.74
C HIS A 271 -13.98 -10.38 -21.76
N ARG A 272 -13.39 -11.57 -21.54
CA ARG A 272 -13.62 -12.83 -22.30
C ARG A 272 -13.19 -12.85 -23.78
N HIS A 273 -12.11 -12.15 -24.16
CA HIS A 273 -11.52 -12.28 -25.51
C HIS A 273 -10.09 -12.82 -25.49
N VAL A 274 -9.86 -13.95 -24.79
CA VAL A 274 -8.53 -14.56 -24.62
C VAL A 274 -7.87 -14.94 -25.97
N GLU A 275 -8.66 -15.45 -26.92
CA GLU A 275 -8.14 -15.87 -28.25
C GLU A 275 -7.68 -14.68 -29.12
N PHE A 276 -8.33 -13.52 -29.00
CA PHE A 276 -7.94 -12.31 -29.74
C PHE A 276 -6.63 -11.73 -29.19
N VAL A 277 -6.42 -11.79 -27.87
CA VAL A 277 -5.22 -11.28 -27.19
C VAL A 277 -3.96 -12.02 -27.64
N GLN A 278 -4.02 -13.35 -27.77
CA GLN A 278 -2.88 -14.14 -28.27
C GLN A 278 -2.48 -13.81 -29.71
N LYS A 279 -3.45 -13.46 -30.57
CA LYS A 279 -3.19 -13.02 -31.95
C LYS A 279 -2.60 -11.61 -32.02
N VAL A 280 -3.08 -10.66 -31.20
CA VAL A 280 -2.55 -9.27 -31.16
C VAL A 280 -1.11 -9.23 -30.63
N LEU A 281 -0.74 -10.15 -29.75
CA LEU A 281 0.57 -10.18 -29.09
C LEU A 281 1.69 -10.86 -29.91
N ASN A 282 1.46 -11.18 -31.19
CA ASN A 282 2.45 -11.67 -32.17
C ASN A 282 3.56 -12.56 -31.56
N GLY A 283 3.24 -13.84 -31.32
CA GLY A 283 4.17 -15.00 -31.38
C GLY A 283 5.35 -15.11 -30.39
N ASN A 284 5.87 -14.02 -29.83
CA ASN A 284 7.05 -14.02 -28.95
C ASN A 284 6.79 -13.34 -27.61
N CYS A 285 5.59 -12.81 -27.40
CA CYS A 285 5.21 -12.24 -26.14
C CYS A 285 4.86 -13.37 -25.17
N GLN A 286 5.87 -13.88 -24.47
CA GLN A 286 5.67 -14.54 -23.19
C GLN A 286 5.04 -13.52 -22.23
N VAL A 287 3.73 -13.25 -22.37
CA VAL A 287 2.91 -12.72 -21.28
C VAL A 287 2.84 -13.87 -20.29
N THR A 288 3.94 -14.07 -19.57
CA THR A 288 4.00 -14.98 -18.45
C THR A 288 2.91 -14.56 -17.48
N ARG A 289 2.36 -15.52 -16.74
CA ARG A 289 1.49 -15.34 -15.56
C ARG A 289 2.07 -14.42 -14.46
N GLN A 290 3.14 -13.69 -14.76
CA GLN A 290 4.01 -12.93 -13.88
C GLN A 290 3.60 -11.45 -13.81
N PHE A 291 2.72 -10.98 -14.69
CA PHE A 291 2.23 -9.60 -14.69
C PHE A 291 0.91 -9.49 -13.90
N VAL A 292 1.02 -9.08 -12.64
CA VAL A 292 -0.13 -8.79 -11.76
C VAL A 292 -0.59 -7.37 -12.05
N PHE A 293 -1.44 -7.19 -13.04
CA PHE A 293 -2.27 -5.98 -13.14
C PHE A 293 -3.60 -6.27 -12.46
N SER A 294 -4.11 -5.32 -11.66
CA SER A 294 -5.49 -5.31 -11.18
C SER A 294 -6.06 -3.92 -11.45
N PRO A 295 -7.24 -3.79 -12.09
CA PRO A 295 -7.91 -2.54 -12.41
C PRO A 295 -8.59 -2.00 -11.16
N GLU A 296 -8.85 -2.87 -10.18
CA GLU A 296 -9.30 -2.46 -8.88
C GLU A 296 -8.14 -1.80 -8.13
N PRO A 297 -8.38 -0.62 -7.52
CA PRO A 297 -7.37 0.00 -6.69
C PRO A 297 -6.97 -0.95 -5.57
N HIS A 298 -5.68 -1.01 -5.29
CA HIS A 298 -5.15 -1.75 -4.17
C HIS A 298 -5.88 -1.37 -2.86
N PRO A 299 -6.19 -2.31 -1.94
CA PRO A 299 -6.88 -1.99 -0.68
C PRO A 299 -6.23 -0.87 0.12
N ALA A 300 -4.90 -0.83 0.19
CA ALA A 300 -4.15 0.30 0.74
C ALA A 300 -4.58 1.66 0.15
N ASN A 301 -4.70 1.79 -1.18
CA ASN A 301 -5.12 3.03 -1.82
C ASN A 301 -6.60 3.34 -1.54
N GLN A 302 -7.46 2.32 -1.56
CA GLN A 302 -8.88 2.46 -1.19
C GLN A 302 -9.00 3.02 0.24
N PHE A 303 -8.24 2.47 1.19
CA PHE A 303 -8.18 2.95 2.56
C PHE A 303 -7.76 4.42 2.63
N LEU A 304 -6.72 4.83 1.90
CA LEU A 304 -6.28 6.23 1.87
C LEU A 304 -7.39 7.16 1.35
N VAL A 305 -8.03 6.80 0.24
CA VAL A 305 -9.14 7.59 -0.36
C VAL A 305 -10.26 7.77 0.66
N GLU A 306 -10.74 6.68 1.26
CA GLU A 306 -11.82 6.73 2.24
C GLU A 306 -11.43 7.48 3.51
N TRP A 307 -10.16 7.34 3.96
CA TRP A 307 -9.65 7.95 5.19
C TRP A 307 -9.71 9.46 5.07
N PHE A 308 -9.13 10.01 4.02
CA PHE A 308 -9.12 11.46 3.82
C PHE A 308 -10.51 12.01 3.50
N ALA A 309 -11.32 11.29 2.72
CA ALA A 309 -12.71 11.69 2.44
C ALA A 309 -13.57 11.77 3.72
N SER A 310 -13.37 10.87 4.69
CA SER A 310 -14.12 10.93 5.96
C SER A 310 -13.75 12.14 6.82
N ARG A 311 -12.47 12.55 6.82
CA ARG A 311 -12.00 13.67 7.64
C ARG A 311 -12.41 15.02 7.06
N GLU A 312 -12.42 15.12 5.73
CA GLU A 312 -12.98 16.28 5.03
C GLU A 312 -14.45 16.50 5.39
N ARG A 313 -15.26 15.43 5.45
CA ARG A 313 -16.68 15.51 5.88
C ARG A 313 -16.85 15.90 7.34
N ASN A 314 -15.95 15.45 8.21
CA ASN A 314 -16.03 15.71 9.66
C ASN A 314 -15.52 17.10 10.06
N GLY A 315 -15.12 17.95 9.10
CA GLY A 315 -14.58 19.28 9.39
C GLY A 315 -13.23 19.25 10.09
N GLU A 316 -12.59 18.07 10.16
CA GLU A 316 -11.18 17.92 10.57
C GLU A 316 -10.30 18.37 9.41
N ALA A 317 -10.37 19.68 9.14
CA ALA A 317 -9.60 20.34 8.10
C ALA A 317 -8.13 20.02 8.32
N ARG A 318 -7.44 19.69 7.21
CA ARG A 318 -6.00 19.40 7.14
C ARG A 318 -5.24 20.33 8.08
N GLU A 319 -4.88 19.85 9.27
CA GLU A 319 -3.90 20.54 10.11
C GLU A 319 -2.63 20.66 9.27
N LYS A 320 -2.33 21.89 8.85
CA LYS A 320 -1.43 22.36 7.78
C LYS A 320 -2.16 22.71 6.49
N GLU A 321 -2.66 23.95 6.46
CA GLU A 321 -3.03 24.70 5.26
C GLU A 321 -2.03 24.41 4.11
N GLY A 322 -2.51 24.06 2.91
CA GLY A 322 -1.71 23.99 1.69
C GLY A 322 -1.11 22.62 1.30
N VAL A 323 -1.40 21.54 2.04
CA VAL A 323 -1.07 20.17 1.63
C VAL A 323 -2.18 19.64 0.72
N ARG A 324 -1.85 19.08 -0.46
CA ARG A 324 -2.81 18.66 -1.49
C ARG A 324 -2.90 17.13 -1.64
N SER A 325 -4.02 16.63 -2.16
CA SER A 325 -4.20 15.24 -2.56
C SER A 325 -3.83 15.03 -4.03
N CYS A 326 -3.52 13.79 -4.39
CA CYS A 326 -3.38 13.40 -5.79
C CYS A 326 -4.77 13.45 -6.47
N SER A 327 -4.87 14.05 -7.66
CA SER A 327 -6.11 14.20 -8.43
C SER A 327 -6.62 12.88 -9.01
N HIS A 328 -5.73 11.91 -9.24
CA HIS A 328 -6.16 10.56 -9.60
C HIS A 328 -7.02 9.94 -8.47
N VAL A 329 -8.32 9.81 -8.74
CA VAL A 329 -9.37 9.43 -7.76
C VAL A 329 -9.06 8.16 -6.97
N ASN A 330 -8.35 7.20 -7.58
CA ASN A 330 -8.05 5.90 -6.98
C ASN A 330 -6.65 5.83 -6.33
N CYS A 331 -5.92 6.96 -6.25
CA CYS A 331 -4.59 7.01 -5.64
C CYS A 331 -4.65 7.16 -4.11
N GLY A 332 -5.44 8.11 -3.62
CA GLY A 332 -5.57 8.45 -2.19
C GLY A 332 -4.32 9.08 -1.54
N ARG A 333 -3.17 9.15 -2.22
CA ARG A 333 -1.96 9.77 -1.64
C ARG A 333 -2.15 11.27 -1.44
N VAL A 334 -1.64 11.75 -0.31
CA VAL A 334 -1.58 13.16 0.05
C VAL A 334 -0.13 13.62 0.11
N GLU A 335 0.11 14.89 -0.18
CA GLU A 335 1.41 15.52 0.02
C GLU A 335 1.82 15.36 1.49
N THR A 336 3.11 15.17 1.73
CA THR A 336 3.68 15.19 3.09
C THR A 336 4.24 16.56 3.46
N ARG A 337 4.41 17.41 2.44
CA ARG A 337 4.93 18.77 2.49
C ARG A 337 4.29 19.62 1.38
N ARG A 338 4.13 20.92 1.60
CA ARG A 338 3.55 21.85 0.60
C ARG A 338 4.31 21.77 -0.73
N HIS A 339 3.55 21.76 -1.83
CA HIS A 339 4.07 21.81 -3.20
C HIS A 339 4.99 20.65 -3.57
N GLU A 340 4.79 19.50 -2.95
CA GLU A 340 5.53 18.27 -3.26
C GLU A 340 5.06 17.65 -4.58
N PHE A 341 3.74 17.63 -4.81
CA PHE A 341 3.16 17.03 -6.00
C PHE A 341 3.28 17.96 -7.22
N ARG A 342 3.48 17.33 -8.38
CA ARG A 342 3.53 18.01 -9.67
C ARG A 342 2.15 18.55 -9.99
N ARG A 343 2.08 19.69 -10.67
CA ARG A 343 0.82 20.26 -11.19
C ARG A 343 0.71 19.98 -12.67
N CYS A 344 -0.52 19.84 -13.15
CA CYS A 344 -0.80 19.90 -14.59
C CYS A 344 -0.25 21.22 -15.15
N SER A 345 0.57 21.13 -16.20
CA SER A 345 1.20 22.30 -16.84
C SER A 345 0.19 23.21 -17.54
N VAL A 346 -0.97 22.68 -17.94
CA VAL A 346 -2.00 23.42 -18.67
C VAL A 346 -2.91 24.20 -17.71
N CYS A 347 -3.60 23.50 -16.80
CA CYS A 347 -4.59 24.14 -15.93
C CYS A 347 -4.04 24.62 -14.58
N GLY A 348 -2.88 24.11 -14.14
CA GLY A 348 -2.31 24.40 -12.82
C GLY A 348 -3.12 23.91 -11.61
N LYS A 349 -4.34 23.37 -11.81
CA LYS A 349 -5.27 22.96 -10.75
C LYS A 349 -5.02 21.52 -10.30
N ALA A 350 -4.96 20.58 -11.24
CA ALA A 350 -4.76 19.16 -10.92
C ALA A 350 -3.33 18.88 -10.43
N THR A 351 -3.21 17.99 -9.43
CA THR A 351 -1.96 17.64 -8.77
C THR A 351 -1.71 16.14 -8.76
N TYR A 352 -0.47 15.72 -9.02
CA TYR A 352 -0.15 14.30 -9.17
C TYR A 352 1.10 13.91 -8.38
N CYS A 353 1.01 12.79 -7.67
CA CYS A 353 2.15 12.19 -6.97
C CYS A 353 3.15 11.51 -7.92
N SER A 354 2.72 11.17 -9.13
CA SER A 354 3.50 10.43 -10.14
C SER A 354 2.98 10.78 -11.55
N ARG A 355 3.81 10.59 -12.58
CA ARG A 355 3.37 10.67 -14.00
C ARG A 355 2.38 9.56 -14.33
N GLY A 356 2.49 8.38 -13.72
CA GLY A 356 1.55 7.28 -13.84
C GLY A 356 0.14 7.72 -13.43
N CYS A 357 0.01 8.35 -12.26
CA CYS A 357 -1.27 8.92 -11.83
C CYS A 357 -1.78 10.02 -12.78
N GLN A 358 -0.91 10.88 -13.29
CA GLN A 358 -1.28 11.89 -14.28
C GLN A 358 -1.79 11.26 -15.58
N ALA A 359 -1.10 10.25 -16.10
CA ALA A 359 -1.46 9.58 -17.35
C ALA A 359 -2.80 8.85 -17.24
N ILE A 360 -3.05 8.17 -16.12
CA ILE A 360 -4.33 7.47 -15.87
C ILE A 360 -5.47 8.49 -15.74
N ASP A 361 -5.26 9.55 -14.97
CA ASP A 361 -6.29 10.58 -14.77
C ASP A 361 -6.59 11.35 -16.05
N TRP A 362 -5.56 11.68 -16.84
CA TRP A 362 -5.70 12.31 -18.15
C TRP A 362 -6.54 11.46 -19.10
N LYS A 363 -6.30 10.14 -19.15
CA LYS A 363 -7.08 9.22 -19.99
C LYS A 363 -8.55 9.13 -19.57
N LYS A 364 -8.87 9.21 -18.27
CA LYS A 364 -10.20 8.92 -17.74
C LYS A 364 -11.10 10.14 -17.58
N VAL A 365 -10.57 11.24 -17.04
CA VAL A 365 -11.39 12.38 -16.57
C VAL A 365 -10.75 13.71 -16.96
N HIS A 366 -9.49 13.94 -16.57
CA HIS A 366 -8.91 15.28 -16.57
C HIS A 366 -8.80 15.93 -17.96
N ARG A 367 -8.59 15.15 -19.04
CA ARG A 367 -8.53 15.69 -20.40
C ARG A 367 -9.76 16.50 -20.79
N HIS A 368 -10.93 16.15 -20.27
CA HIS A 368 -12.19 16.82 -20.57
C HIS A 368 -12.44 18.07 -19.69
N GLU A 369 -11.80 18.14 -18.52
CA GLU A 369 -11.98 19.22 -17.54
C GLU A 369 -10.84 20.25 -17.56
N CYS A 370 -9.75 19.95 -18.26
CA CYS A 370 -8.53 20.74 -18.22
C CYS A 370 -8.65 22.04 -19.04
N VAL A 371 -8.88 23.16 -18.33
CA VAL A 371 -8.93 24.51 -18.92
C VAL A 371 -7.72 25.34 -18.49
N PRO A 372 -7.05 26.08 -19.41
CA PRO A 372 -5.94 26.98 -19.07
C PRO A 372 -6.34 28.03 -18.03
N THR A 373 -5.46 28.28 -17.06
CA THR A 373 -5.67 29.32 -16.06
C THR A 373 -5.50 30.69 -16.75
N GLY A 374 -6.61 31.36 -17.09
CA GLY A 374 -6.60 32.69 -17.74
C GLY A 374 -7.59 32.88 -18.88
N ALA A 375 -8.28 31.83 -19.35
CA ALA A 375 -9.25 31.90 -20.46
C ALA A 375 -10.66 32.39 -20.06
N GLY A 376 -10.73 33.34 -19.12
CA GLY A 376 -11.96 33.97 -18.63
C GLY A 376 -12.22 35.38 -19.21
N ALA A 377 -11.73 35.67 -20.42
CA ALA A 377 -12.07 36.87 -21.17
C ALA A 377 -12.56 36.45 -22.56
N PRO A 378 -13.70 36.99 -23.05
CA PRO A 378 -14.21 36.61 -24.37
C PRO A 378 -13.25 37.08 -25.46
N LEU A 379 -12.80 36.15 -26.30
CA LEU A 379 -12.00 36.44 -27.49
C LEU A 379 -12.89 37.12 -28.53
N VAL A 380 -12.71 38.43 -28.70
CA VAL A 380 -13.03 39.09 -29.98
C VAL A 380 -11.98 38.63 -30.99
N GLY A 381 -12.45 38.27 -32.18
CA GLY A 381 -11.72 37.51 -33.18
C GLY A 381 -10.39 38.09 -33.63
N GLY A 382 -9.48 37.17 -33.96
CA GLY A 382 -8.22 37.45 -34.63
C GLY A 382 -7.51 36.14 -34.91
N ALA A 383 -7.65 35.63 -36.13
CA ALA A 383 -6.92 34.47 -36.62
C ALA A 383 -5.42 34.75 -36.53
N VAL A 384 -4.69 33.94 -35.76
CA VAL A 384 -3.23 33.87 -35.83
C VAL A 384 -2.80 32.41 -35.93
N GLN A 385 -1.98 32.17 -36.95
CA GLN A 385 -1.44 30.93 -37.45
C GLN A 385 -0.82 30.02 -36.37
N MET A 386 -1.27 28.77 -36.32
CA MET A 386 -0.64 27.67 -35.59
C MET A 386 0.66 27.25 -36.31
N GLY A 387 1.78 27.85 -35.92
CA GLY A 387 3.12 27.33 -36.17
C GLY A 387 3.45 26.25 -35.14
N GLY A 388 3.60 25.01 -35.60
CA GLY A 388 3.82 23.85 -34.75
C GLY A 388 5.16 23.86 -34.02
N LEU A 389 5.11 23.53 -32.73
CA LEU A 389 6.14 22.75 -32.05
C LEU A 389 5.43 21.69 -31.21
N ALA A 390 5.29 20.52 -31.82
CA ALA A 390 4.89 19.29 -31.18
C ALA A 390 6.05 18.74 -30.33
N GLY A 391 5.73 18.25 -29.13
CA GLY A 391 6.63 17.52 -28.23
C GLY A 391 6.55 18.11 -26.82
N VAL A 392 6.07 17.43 -25.78
CA VAL A 392 6.06 15.99 -25.49
C VAL A 392 4.83 15.69 -24.66
N ALA A 393 3.90 14.92 -25.23
CA ALA A 393 2.86 14.20 -24.51
C ALA A 393 2.69 12.85 -25.23
N VAL A 394 3.57 11.90 -24.91
CA VAL A 394 3.36 10.46 -25.07
C VAL A 394 4.05 9.76 -23.90
#